data_AF-A0A959H049-F1
#
_entry.id   AF-A0A959H049-F1
#
_cell.length_a   1.000
_cell.length_b   1.000
_cell.length_c   1.000
_cell.angle_alpha   90.00
_cell.angle_beta   90.00
_cell.angle_gamma   90.00
#
_symmetry.space_group_name_H-M   'P 1'
#
loop_
_entity.id
_entity.type
_entity.pdbx_description
1 polymer ?
#
loop_
_entity_poly.entity_id
_entity_poly.type
_entity_poly.pdbx_seq_one_letter_code
_entity_poly.pdbx_strand_id
1 'polypeptide(L)'
;MKKSILLLIVFVSATALFNACKKSDDNKANDADIMTSEDLATNEDFSEEIDFAVDVAIEDRGGPGACPVVTLDQPWGTWPNKITIDYGPDGCTGPNGDHLLKGKIIVEQSAEMFTAGATRTKTFEDFYVDDVKVEGSKSWINNGLDAAGNWSYTKTATNMLLSYPDGTTSSWNHTHTSTLIQGALTLTHWDNIWS
;
A
#
# COMPACT_ATOMS: atom_id res chain seq x y z
N MET A 1 -66.49 9.12 -27.33
CA MET A 1 -65.21 9.86 -27.42
C MET A 1 -64.78 10.52 -26.09
N LYS A 2 -65.12 9.95 -24.92
CA LYS A 2 -64.72 10.48 -23.60
C LYS A 2 -63.89 9.51 -22.73
N LYS A 3 -63.60 8.30 -23.22
CA LYS A 3 -62.80 7.29 -22.50
C LYS A 3 -61.37 7.13 -23.01
N SER A 4 -61.03 7.68 -24.18
CA SER A 4 -59.66 7.63 -24.73
C SER A 4 -58.79 8.82 -24.32
N ILE A 5 -59.35 9.85 -23.67
CA ILE A 5 -58.59 11.01 -23.18
C ILE A 5 -58.02 10.75 -21.76
N LEU A 6 -58.58 9.79 -21.02
CA LEU A 6 -58.13 9.47 -19.66
C LEU A 6 -56.86 8.60 -19.64
N LEU A 7 -56.51 7.96 -20.75
CA LEU A 7 -55.31 7.10 -20.86
C LEU A 7 -54.05 7.84 -21.33
N LEU A 8 -54.16 9.10 -21.77
CA LEU A 8 -53.01 9.91 -22.18
C LEU A 8 -52.42 10.74 -21.02
N ILE A 9 -53.13 10.87 -19.90
CA ILE A 9 -52.69 11.66 -18.74
C ILE A 9 -51.84 10.81 -17.77
N VAL A 10 -51.92 9.47 -17.86
CA VAL A 10 -51.15 8.56 -16.99
C VAL A 10 -49.74 8.27 -17.52
N PHE A 11 -49.45 8.55 -18.79
CA PHE A 11 -48.15 8.20 -19.40
C PHE A 11 -47.11 9.35 -19.39
N VAL A 12 -47.48 10.56 -18.97
CA VAL A 12 -46.57 11.73 -18.95
C VAL A 12 -46.02 12.01 -17.53
N SER A 13 -46.45 11.26 -16.52
CA SER A 13 -46.02 11.45 -15.12
C SER A 13 -44.90 10.50 -14.66
N ALA A 14 -44.21 9.81 -15.59
CA ALA A 14 -43.20 8.79 -15.25
C ALA A 14 -41.76 9.12 -15.71
N THR A 15 -41.46 10.36 -16.12
CA THR A 15 -40.12 10.73 -16.62
C THR A 15 -39.53 12.00 -15.99
N ALA A 16 -39.82 12.27 -14.72
CA ALA A 16 -39.26 13.41 -13.98
C ALA A 16 -38.45 12.98 -12.73
N LEU A 17 -37.70 11.86 -12.81
CA LEU A 17 -36.75 11.45 -11.77
C LEU A 17 -35.32 11.22 -12.29
N PHE A 18 -34.94 11.85 -13.40
CA PHE A 18 -33.52 12.13 -13.65
C PHE A 18 -33.21 13.51 -13.06
N ASN A 19 -33.06 13.57 -11.74
CA ASN A 19 -32.19 14.58 -11.14
C ASN A 19 -30.76 14.22 -11.57
N ALA A 20 -30.40 14.60 -12.79
CA ALA A 20 -29.00 14.82 -13.12
C ALA A 20 -28.55 15.94 -12.18
N CYS A 21 -27.70 15.61 -11.21
CA CYS A 21 -26.94 16.61 -10.46
C CYS A 21 -26.23 17.49 -11.49
N LYS A 22 -26.79 18.69 -11.72
CA LYS A 22 -26.00 19.79 -12.26
C LYS A 22 -24.88 20.01 -11.26
N LYS A 23 -23.64 19.78 -11.70
CA LYS A 23 -22.46 20.30 -11.02
C LYS A 23 -22.62 21.81 -10.98
N SER A 24 -22.97 22.31 -9.80
CA SER A 24 -22.98 23.74 -9.51
C SER A 24 -21.52 24.17 -9.38
N ASP A 25 -21.06 24.99 -10.31
CA ASP A 25 -19.79 25.70 -10.20
C ASP A 25 -19.93 26.78 -9.13
N ASP A 26 -19.68 26.41 -7.88
CA ASP A 26 -19.39 27.35 -6.80
C ASP A 26 -17.97 27.09 -6.30
N ASN A 27 -17.05 27.90 -6.83
CA ASN A 27 -15.66 28.03 -6.40
C ASN A 27 -15.60 28.48 -4.93
N LYS A 28 -15.59 27.52 -4.00
CA LYS A 28 -14.77 27.47 -2.78
C LYS A 28 -14.71 26.01 -2.29
N ALA A 29 -14.10 25.13 -3.09
CA ALA A 29 -13.65 23.86 -2.55
C ALA A 29 -12.44 24.16 -1.67
N ASN A 30 -12.50 23.75 -0.40
CA ASN A 30 -11.26 23.34 0.26
C ASN A 30 -10.59 22.34 -0.67
N ASP A 31 -9.28 22.51 -0.87
CA ASP A 31 -8.39 21.62 -1.59
C ASP A 31 -8.26 20.28 -0.85
N ALA A 32 -9.39 19.58 -0.70
CA ALA A 32 -9.40 18.18 -0.35
C ALA A 32 -9.05 17.46 -1.65
N ASP A 33 -7.81 17.02 -1.74
CA ASP A 33 -7.33 16.10 -2.76
C ASP A 33 -8.37 14.97 -2.91
N ILE A 34 -9.09 14.94 -4.03
CA ILE A 34 -10.15 13.95 -4.24
C ILE A 34 -9.46 12.68 -4.72
N MET A 35 -9.14 11.76 -3.80
CA MET A 35 -8.68 10.43 -4.18
C MET A 35 -9.75 9.73 -5.01
N THR A 36 -9.38 9.30 -6.22
CA THR A 36 -10.25 8.50 -7.09
C THR A 36 -10.19 7.02 -6.69
N SER A 37 -11.11 6.21 -7.22
CA SER A 37 -11.05 4.76 -7.03
C SER A 37 -9.83 4.12 -7.68
N GLU A 38 -9.31 4.74 -8.74
CA GLU A 38 -8.09 4.29 -9.42
C GLU A 38 -6.87 4.60 -8.57
N ASP A 39 -6.78 5.81 -8.00
CA ASP A 39 -5.71 6.16 -7.05
C ASP A 39 -5.70 5.23 -5.85
N LEU A 40 -6.87 4.91 -5.29
CA LEU A 40 -6.96 4.00 -4.15
C LEU A 40 -6.42 2.60 -4.51
N ALA A 41 -6.79 2.06 -5.67
CA ALA A 41 -6.32 0.76 -6.11
C ALA A 41 -4.79 0.74 -6.28
N THR A 42 -4.21 1.76 -6.92
CA THR A 42 -2.75 1.89 -7.07
C THR A 42 -2.05 2.06 -5.73
N ASN A 43 -2.63 2.85 -4.81
CA ASN A 43 -2.06 3.05 -3.48
C ASN A 43 -2.04 1.75 -2.66
N GLU A 44 -3.10 0.93 -2.76
CA GLU A 44 -3.18 -0.38 -2.12
C GLU A 44 -2.17 -1.36 -2.73
N ASP A 45 -2.15 -1.47 -4.07
CA ASP A 45 -1.24 -2.33 -4.83
C ASP A 45 0.24 -2.06 -4.51
N PHE A 46 0.69 -0.80 -4.64
CA PHE A 46 2.07 -0.44 -4.33
C PHE A 46 2.40 -0.58 -2.85
N SER A 47 1.42 -0.34 -1.98
CA SER A 47 1.58 -0.52 -0.54
C SER A 47 1.84 -1.99 -0.19
N GLU A 48 1.15 -2.92 -0.85
CA GLU A 48 1.34 -4.36 -0.70
C GLU A 48 2.67 -4.82 -1.31
N GLU A 49 2.99 -4.37 -2.53
CA GLU A 49 4.26 -4.69 -3.20
C GLU A 49 5.46 -4.26 -2.35
N ILE A 50 5.46 -3.05 -1.78
CA ILE A 50 6.54 -2.57 -0.92
C ILE A 50 6.71 -3.45 0.32
N ASP A 51 5.60 -3.76 0.99
CA ASP A 51 5.66 -4.55 2.23
C ASP A 51 6.14 -5.98 1.95
N PHE A 52 5.65 -6.59 0.87
CA PHE A 52 6.04 -7.93 0.46
C PHE A 52 7.50 -8.00 -0.04
N ALA A 53 7.94 -7.04 -0.85
CA ALA A 53 9.31 -6.95 -1.33
C ALA A 53 10.32 -6.79 -0.18
N VAL A 54 9.99 -6.02 0.85
CA VAL A 54 10.83 -5.90 2.06
C VAL A 54 10.92 -7.23 2.81
N ASP A 55 9.78 -7.90 3.01
CA ASP A 55 9.73 -9.17 3.74
C ASP A 55 10.55 -10.25 3.02
N VAL A 56 10.36 -10.43 1.71
CA VAL A 56 11.10 -11.41 0.89
C VAL A 56 12.59 -11.04 0.80
N ALA A 57 12.94 -9.78 0.57
CA ALA A 57 14.36 -9.40 0.47
C ALA A 57 15.13 -9.63 1.78
N ILE A 58 14.49 -9.44 2.94
CA ILE A 58 15.08 -9.73 4.25
C ILE A 58 15.17 -11.23 4.50
N GLU A 59 14.10 -11.99 4.18
CA GLU A 59 14.06 -13.45 4.29
C GLU A 59 15.19 -14.11 3.48
N ASP A 60 15.28 -13.77 2.20
CA ASP A 60 16.22 -14.36 1.25
C ASP A 60 17.60 -13.70 1.29
N ARG A 61 17.76 -12.63 2.08
CA ARG A 61 18.99 -11.83 2.20
C ARG A 61 19.46 -11.28 0.84
N GLY A 62 18.51 -10.82 0.03
CA GLY A 62 18.74 -10.37 -1.36
C GLY A 62 18.69 -11.49 -2.41
N GLY A 63 18.51 -12.75 -1.99
CA GLY A 63 18.41 -13.89 -2.89
C GLY A 63 19.73 -14.25 -3.58
N PRO A 64 19.71 -15.22 -4.51
CA PRO A 64 20.90 -15.66 -5.24
C PRO A 64 21.30 -14.72 -6.38
N GLY A 65 20.44 -13.75 -6.72
CA GLY A 65 20.67 -12.79 -7.80
C GLY A 65 21.60 -11.65 -7.40
N ALA A 66 21.85 -10.74 -8.35
CA ALA A 66 22.60 -9.50 -8.10
C ALA A 66 21.70 -8.35 -7.63
N CYS A 67 20.38 -8.53 -7.62
CA CYS A 67 19.40 -7.50 -7.28
C CYS A 67 18.19 -8.14 -6.57
N PRO A 68 17.71 -7.55 -5.45
CA PRO A 68 18.30 -6.40 -4.76
C PRO A 68 19.57 -6.75 -3.97
N VAL A 69 20.43 -5.77 -3.75
CA VAL A 69 21.57 -5.89 -2.81
C VAL A 69 21.08 -5.51 -1.41
N VAL A 70 21.19 -6.44 -0.47
CA VAL A 70 20.78 -6.22 0.93
C VAL A 70 22.01 -6.01 1.81
N THR A 71 22.05 -4.88 2.51
CA THR A 71 23.13 -4.52 3.45
C THR A 71 22.58 -4.18 4.82
N LEU A 72 23.37 -4.41 5.86
CA LEU A 72 22.96 -4.21 7.26
C LEU A 72 24.06 -3.46 8.02
N ASP A 73 23.65 -2.54 8.89
CA ASP A 73 24.57 -1.82 9.79
C ASP A 73 25.12 -2.74 10.90
N GLN A 74 24.38 -3.79 11.27
CA GLN A 74 24.77 -4.80 12.25
C GLN A 74 24.65 -6.22 11.68
N PRO A 75 25.35 -7.22 12.23
CA PRO A 75 25.20 -8.61 11.80
C PRO A 75 23.74 -9.09 11.88
N TRP A 76 23.38 -10.02 10.99
CA TRP A 76 22.06 -10.66 10.99
C TRP A 76 21.66 -11.17 12.39
N GLY A 77 20.43 -10.87 12.80
CA GLY A 77 19.90 -11.24 14.12
C GLY A 77 20.33 -10.31 15.27
N THR A 78 21.15 -9.29 15.00
CA THR A 78 21.43 -8.22 15.97
C THR A 78 20.42 -7.10 15.79
N TRP A 79 19.79 -6.66 16.88
CA TRP A 79 18.79 -5.60 16.88
C TRP A 79 19.11 -4.53 17.95
N PRO A 80 18.77 -3.25 17.74
CA PRO A 80 18.17 -2.69 16.53
C PRO A 80 19.12 -2.74 15.33
N ASN A 81 18.56 -2.75 14.13
CA ASN A 81 19.34 -2.79 12.90
C ASN A 81 18.73 -1.89 11.83
N LYS A 82 19.60 -1.39 10.96
CA LYS A 82 19.22 -0.70 9.73
C LYS A 82 19.60 -1.58 8.56
N ILE A 83 18.61 -1.91 7.74
CA ILE A 83 18.73 -2.78 6.59
C ILE A 83 18.44 -1.92 5.36
N THR A 84 19.36 -1.89 4.40
CA THR A 84 19.17 -1.20 3.13
C THR A 84 18.98 -2.24 2.04
N ILE A 85 17.86 -2.16 1.34
CA ILE A 85 17.51 -2.98 0.18
C ILE A 85 17.68 -2.08 -1.05
N ASP A 86 18.73 -2.33 -1.83
CA ASP A 86 19.13 -1.52 -2.98
C ASP A 86 18.85 -2.25 -4.29
N TYR A 87 17.88 -1.76 -5.05
CA TYR A 87 17.52 -2.24 -6.39
C TYR A 87 18.37 -1.59 -7.49
N GLY A 88 19.17 -0.58 -7.16
CA GLY A 88 19.95 0.19 -8.12
C GLY A 88 19.09 1.08 -9.03
N PRO A 89 19.74 1.87 -9.91
CA PRO A 89 19.04 2.79 -10.82
C PRO A 89 18.31 2.08 -11.96
N ASP A 90 18.85 0.95 -12.44
CA ASP A 90 18.23 0.16 -13.51
C ASP A 90 17.09 -0.73 -12.99
N GLY A 91 17.11 -1.03 -11.68
CA GLY A 91 16.09 -1.82 -11.00
C GLY A 91 16.14 -3.32 -11.30
N CYS A 92 15.24 -4.04 -10.64
CA CYS A 92 14.90 -5.41 -11.00
C CYS A 92 13.44 -5.71 -10.66
N THR A 93 12.92 -6.76 -11.26
CA THR A 93 11.56 -7.22 -11.02
C THR A 93 11.37 -7.56 -9.53
N GLY A 94 10.27 -7.05 -8.96
CA GLY A 94 9.83 -7.38 -7.62
C GLY A 94 9.53 -8.88 -7.44
N PRO A 95 9.37 -9.35 -6.20
CA PRO A 95 9.25 -10.78 -5.90
C PRO A 95 8.13 -11.48 -6.69
N ASN A 96 6.98 -10.83 -6.88
CA ASN A 96 5.83 -11.43 -7.57
C ASN A 96 5.90 -11.39 -9.10
N GLY A 97 6.84 -10.65 -9.68
CA GLY A 97 6.92 -10.48 -11.13
C GLY A 97 6.14 -9.28 -11.68
N ASP A 98 5.30 -8.64 -10.86
CA ASP A 98 4.30 -7.68 -11.31
C ASP A 98 4.86 -6.27 -11.56
N HIS A 99 5.84 -5.85 -10.74
CA HIS A 99 6.43 -4.50 -10.84
C HIS A 99 7.94 -4.54 -11.05
N LEU A 100 8.46 -3.48 -11.67
CA LEU A 100 9.88 -3.15 -11.69
C LEU A 100 10.21 -2.24 -10.50
N LEU A 101 11.08 -2.68 -9.59
CA LEU A 101 11.49 -1.89 -8.44
C LEU A 101 12.87 -1.24 -8.72
N LYS A 102 12.98 0.07 -8.50
CA LYS A 102 14.22 0.85 -8.66
C LYS A 102 14.52 1.66 -7.41
N GLY A 103 15.79 1.97 -7.17
CA GLY A 103 16.22 2.77 -6.01
C GLY A 103 16.33 1.96 -4.73
N LYS A 104 16.11 2.59 -3.57
CA LYS A 104 16.35 1.95 -2.27
C LYS A 104 15.18 2.05 -1.31
N ILE A 105 14.99 0.96 -0.57
CA ILE A 105 14.16 0.94 0.63
C ILE A 105 15.09 0.83 1.84
N ILE A 106 14.97 1.77 2.78
CA ILE A 106 15.73 1.80 4.03
C ILE A 106 14.79 1.35 5.15
N VAL A 107 15.18 0.27 5.83
CA VAL A 107 14.38 -0.37 6.85
C VAL A 107 15.07 -0.25 8.21
N GLU A 108 14.44 0.45 9.15
CA GLU A 108 14.85 0.46 10.55
C GLU A 108 14.00 -0.51 11.35
N GLN A 109 14.62 -1.51 11.95
CA GLN A 109 13.92 -2.55 12.71
C GLN A 109 14.49 -2.68 14.13
N SER A 110 13.61 -2.65 15.12
CA SER A 110 14.00 -2.58 16.54
C SER A 110 14.22 -3.94 17.20
N ALA A 111 13.57 -4.99 16.72
CA ALA A 111 13.66 -6.36 17.19
C ALA A 111 13.18 -7.32 16.09
N GLU A 112 13.30 -8.63 16.30
CA GLU A 112 12.67 -9.62 15.41
C GLU A 112 11.16 -9.39 15.32
N MET A 113 10.59 -9.43 14.11
CA MET A 113 9.19 -9.01 13.90
C MET A 113 8.16 -9.92 14.57
N PHE A 114 8.50 -11.14 14.97
CA PHE A 114 7.68 -12.00 15.84
C PHE A 114 7.90 -11.75 17.35
N THR A 115 8.40 -10.57 17.72
CA THR A 115 8.46 -10.09 19.10
C THR A 115 7.39 -9.03 19.34
N ALA A 116 6.56 -9.20 20.37
CA ALA A 116 5.57 -8.19 20.74
C ALA A 116 6.26 -6.84 21.06
N GLY A 117 5.74 -5.76 20.49
CA GLY A 117 6.33 -4.42 20.56
C GLY A 117 7.46 -4.16 19.56
N ALA A 118 7.89 -5.15 18.76
CA ALA A 118 8.84 -4.92 17.69
C ALA A 118 8.28 -3.93 16.65
N THR A 119 9.16 -3.08 16.13
CA THR A 119 8.82 -2.08 15.13
C THR A 119 9.68 -2.23 13.90
N ARG A 120 9.10 -1.94 12.73
CA ARG A 120 9.81 -1.84 11.47
C ARG A 120 9.32 -0.62 10.70
N THR A 121 10.19 0.35 10.48
CA THR A 121 9.93 1.55 9.68
C THR A 121 10.64 1.43 8.34
N LYS A 122 9.96 1.76 7.26
CA LYS A 122 10.45 1.77 5.89
C LYS A 122 10.40 3.21 5.36
N THR A 123 11.52 3.68 4.85
CA THR A 123 11.65 4.94 4.11
C THR A 123 12.31 4.68 2.76
N PHE A 124 12.25 5.68 1.89
CA PHE A 124 12.56 5.53 0.48
C PHE A 124 13.64 6.53 0.05
N GLU A 125 14.66 6.06 -0.66
CA GLU A 125 15.70 6.90 -1.28
C GLU A 125 15.69 6.64 -2.79
N ASP A 126 15.22 7.64 -3.55
CA ASP A 126 15.02 7.57 -4.99
C ASP A 126 14.34 6.27 -5.43
N PHE A 127 13.33 5.83 -4.67
CA PHE A 127 12.62 4.59 -4.90
C PHE A 127 11.46 4.77 -5.87
N TYR A 128 11.29 3.80 -6.77
CA TYR A 128 10.22 3.77 -7.75
C TYR A 128 9.61 2.38 -7.82
N VAL A 129 8.29 2.34 -7.97
CA VAL A 129 7.55 1.17 -8.46
C VAL A 129 7.15 1.48 -9.89
N ASP A 130 7.63 0.67 -10.82
CA ASP A 130 7.63 0.96 -12.25
C ASP A 130 8.26 2.32 -12.55
N ASP A 131 7.51 3.29 -13.08
CA ASP A 131 7.98 4.64 -13.34
C ASP A 131 7.43 5.68 -12.35
N VAL A 132 6.77 5.23 -11.29
CA VAL A 132 6.15 6.09 -10.27
C VAL A 132 7.08 6.24 -9.09
N LYS A 133 7.45 7.47 -8.77
CA LYS A 133 8.30 7.74 -7.59
C LYS A 133 7.48 7.58 -6.33
N VAL A 134 8.03 6.87 -5.34
CA VAL A 134 7.41 6.68 -4.03
C VAL A 134 8.19 7.43 -2.97
N GLU A 135 7.49 8.27 -2.22
CA GLU A 135 8.02 9.01 -1.08
C GLU A 135 7.10 8.84 0.14
N GLY A 136 7.60 9.15 1.34
CA GLY A 136 6.88 8.97 2.60
C GLY A 136 7.50 7.90 3.50
N SER A 137 6.68 7.34 4.39
CA SER A 137 7.12 6.32 5.35
C SER A 137 6.02 5.30 5.64
N LYS A 138 6.39 4.02 5.71
CA LYS A 138 5.52 2.93 6.20
C LYS A 138 6.10 2.35 7.49
N SER A 139 5.31 2.21 8.54
CA SER A 139 5.75 1.63 9.81
C SER A 139 4.83 0.51 10.26
N TRP A 140 5.41 -0.54 10.83
CA TRP A 140 4.71 -1.67 11.42
C TRP A 140 5.08 -1.78 12.89
N ILE A 141 4.10 -2.10 13.74
CA ILE A 141 4.28 -2.42 15.15
C ILE A 141 3.61 -3.77 15.40
N ASN A 142 4.34 -4.74 15.96
CA ASN A 142 3.75 -6.00 16.40
C ASN A 142 3.02 -5.77 17.73
N ASN A 143 1.71 -6.00 17.74
CA ASN A 143 0.83 -5.82 18.90
C ASN A 143 0.84 -7.01 19.87
N GLY A 144 1.54 -8.09 19.53
CA GLY A 144 1.49 -9.38 20.18
C GLY A 144 0.47 -10.32 19.56
N LEU A 145 0.18 -11.40 20.28
CA LEU A 145 -0.87 -12.35 19.91
C LEU A 145 -2.24 -11.77 20.26
N ASP A 146 -3.20 -11.91 19.35
CA ASP A 146 -4.59 -11.59 19.59
C ASP A 146 -5.30 -12.67 20.44
N ALA A 147 -6.61 -12.50 20.65
CA ALA A 147 -7.41 -13.45 21.43
C ALA A 147 -7.52 -14.85 20.80
N ALA A 148 -7.28 -14.98 19.50
CA ALA A 148 -7.26 -16.25 18.77
C ALA A 148 -5.85 -16.87 18.71
N GLY A 149 -4.83 -16.20 19.27
CA GLY A 149 -3.45 -16.66 19.24
C GLY A 149 -2.72 -16.34 17.92
N ASN A 150 -3.24 -15.41 17.12
CA ASN A 150 -2.62 -14.97 15.87
C ASN A 150 -1.81 -13.69 16.09
N TRP A 151 -0.72 -13.51 15.36
CA TRP A 151 0.06 -12.27 15.43
C TRP A 151 -0.70 -11.09 14.83
N SER A 152 -0.80 -10.00 15.58
CA SER A 152 -1.46 -8.77 15.15
C SER A 152 -0.44 -7.66 14.94
N TYR A 153 -0.61 -6.86 13.89
CA TYR A 153 0.30 -5.78 13.54
C TYR A 153 -0.48 -4.52 13.20
N THR A 154 -0.11 -3.40 13.81
CA THR A 154 -0.57 -2.08 13.37
C THR A 154 0.38 -1.57 12.30
N LYS A 155 -0.14 -1.35 11.10
CA LYS A 155 0.61 -0.81 9.95
C LYS A 155 0.12 0.61 9.68
N THR A 156 1.06 1.54 9.54
CA THR A 156 0.80 2.95 9.33
C THR A 156 1.56 3.43 8.10
N ALA A 157 0.87 4.10 7.19
CA ALA A 157 1.42 4.85 6.07
C ALA A 157 1.33 6.34 6.41
N THR A 158 2.45 7.05 6.36
CA THR A 158 2.55 8.47 6.74
C THR A 158 3.14 9.29 5.61
N ASN A 159 2.39 10.32 5.19
CA ASN A 159 2.74 11.24 4.12
C ASN A 159 3.23 10.50 2.87
N MET A 160 2.55 9.42 2.50
CA MET A 160 2.87 8.71 1.27
C MET A 160 2.55 9.62 0.09
N LEU A 161 3.45 9.67 -0.88
CA LEU A 161 3.33 10.45 -2.09
C LEU A 161 3.80 9.61 -3.28
N LEU A 162 2.91 9.45 -4.26
CA LEU A 162 3.24 8.93 -5.57
C LEU A 162 3.34 10.09 -6.54
N SER A 163 4.45 10.15 -7.27
CA SER A 163 4.65 11.12 -8.36
C SER A 163 4.76 10.40 -9.69
N TYR A 164 3.83 10.69 -10.59
CA TYR A 164 3.72 10.05 -11.88
C TYR A 164 4.54 10.79 -12.96
N PRO A 165 4.95 10.10 -14.05
CA PRO A 165 5.71 10.72 -15.14
C PRO A 165 5.00 11.88 -15.85
N ASP A 166 3.67 11.93 -15.82
CA ASP A 166 2.87 13.02 -16.40
C ASP A 166 2.80 14.28 -15.51
N GLY A 167 3.42 14.22 -14.32
CA GLY A 167 3.46 15.30 -13.34
C GLY A 167 2.30 15.31 -12.35
N THR A 168 1.35 14.38 -12.46
CA THR A 168 0.30 14.21 -11.45
C THR A 168 0.85 13.54 -10.19
N THR A 169 0.12 13.67 -9.09
CA THR A 169 0.51 13.11 -7.79
C THR A 169 -0.70 12.53 -7.08
N SER A 170 -0.48 11.49 -6.27
CA SER A 170 -1.46 10.96 -5.32
C SER A 170 -0.82 10.86 -3.94
N SER A 171 -1.54 11.27 -2.90
CA SER A 171 -1.03 11.23 -1.53
C SER A 171 -2.01 10.58 -0.57
N TRP A 172 -1.49 9.82 0.40
CA TRP A 172 -2.34 9.23 1.43
C TRP A 172 -1.64 9.08 2.77
N ASN A 173 -2.49 8.99 3.79
CA ASN A 173 -2.13 8.52 5.12
C ASN A 173 -3.11 7.41 5.47
N HIS A 174 -2.60 6.33 6.05
CA HIS A 174 -3.44 5.20 6.45
C HIS A 174 -2.95 4.60 7.75
N THR A 175 -3.85 4.06 8.54
CA THR A 175 -3.49 3.20 9.68
C THR A 175 -4.53 2.12 9.78
N HIS A 176 -4.08 0.87 9.73
CA HIS A 176 -4.92 -0.30 9.92
C HIS A 176 -4.20 -1.34 10.79
N THR A 177 -4.98 -2.22 11.38
CA THR A 177 -4.44 -3.40 12.07
C THR A 177 -4.74 -4.62 11.24
N SER A 178 -3.71 -5.38 10.90
CA SER A 178 -3.82 -6.65 10.18
C SER A 178 -3.38 -7.79 11.09
N THR A 179 -4.09 -8.91 11.00
CA THR A 179 -3.74 -10.13 11.72
C THR A 179 -3.21 -11.18 10.74
N LEU A 180 -2.12 -11.85 11.11
CA LEU A 180 -1.54 -12.94 10.35
C LEU A 180 -2.29 -14.24 10.67
N ILE A 181 -3.17 -14.67 9.77
CA ILE A 181 -4.09 -15.81 9.94
C ILE A 181 -3.43 -17.14 9.56
N GLN A 182 -2.48 -17.13 8.61
CA GLN A 182 -1.68 -18.31 8.20
C GLN A 182 -0.24 -17.89 7.90
N GLY A 183 0.70 -18.87 7.87
CA GLY A 183 2.13 -18.64 7.58
C GLY A 183 3.00 -18.33 8.81
N ALA A 184 2.41 -18.07 9.98
CA ALA A 184 3.17 -17.75 11.21
C ALA A 184 4.16 -18.83 11.72
N LEU A 185 4.09 -20.06 11.18
CA LEU A 185 4.94 -21.19 11.59
C LEU A 185 6.00 -21.56 10.54
N THR A 186 6.01 -20.88 9.41
CA THR A 186 6.99 -21.06 8.34
C THR A 186 7.94 -19.85 8.35
N LEU A 187 9.14 -20.04 7.81
CA LEU A 187 10.08 -18.93 7.65
C LEU A 187 9.68 -18.03 6.48
N THR A 188 8.84 -18.54 5.58
CA THR A 188 8.59 -17.92 4.30
C THR A 188 7.37 -17.01 4.35
N HIS A 189 7.47 -15.84 3.74
CA HIS A 189 6.35 -14.89 3.70
C HIS A 189 5.36 -15.18 2.57
N TRP A 190 5.69 -16.11 1.67
CA TRP A 190 4.88 -16.49 0.51
C TRP A 190 3.56 -17.19 0.85
N ASP A 191 3.48 -17.86 2.01
CA ASP A 191 2.27 -18.55 2.47
C ASP A 191 1.49 -17.76 3.54
N ASN A 192 1.90 -16.52 3.81
CA ASN A 192 1.22 -15.65 4.75
C ASN A 192 -0.15 -15.24 4.23
N ILE A 193 -1.17 -15.40 5.07
CA ILE A 193 -2.53 -14.90 4.80
C ILE A 193 -2.88 -13.88 5.87
N TRP A 194 -3.20 -12.67 5.44
CA TRP A 194 -3.56 -11.55 6.29
C TRP A 194 -5.07 -11.29 6.28
N SER A 195 -5.60 -10.79 7.40
CA SER A 195 -7.00 -10.34 7.54
C SER A 195 -7.21 -8.90 7.07
#